data_AF-A0A2E4YU08-F1
#
_entry.id   AF-A0A2E4YU08-F1
#
_cell.length_a   1.000
_cell.length_b   1.000
_cell.length_c   1.000
_cell.angle_alpha   90.00
_cell.angle_beta   90.00
_cell.angle_gamma   90.00
#
_symmetry.space_group_name_H-M   'P 1'
#
loop_
_entity.id
_entity.type
_entity.pdbx_description
1 polymer ?
#
loop_
_entity_poly.entity_id
_entity_poly.type
_entity_poly.pdbx_seq_one_letter_code
_entity_poly.pdbx_strand_id
1 'polypeptide(L)'
;MTSDRDERLRRLKLMGKNGGGSLSERFAEWPADLSHPALIASFYALLIAPAVLIPVGLTESWSLDSWLRRWAVEVLGTVLAFGIIGGVAAFSASVTDRDPITLPRRLTFMTPFIGAALRTFWAISSGRPEIFLIIGNAMLWLPGLAWVWLSWAPRHHRLTIPIERLEASDAPLDVDVESVVEESMATD
;
A
#
# COMPACT_ATOMS: atom_id res chain seq x y z
N MET A 1 -5.84 -6.92 45.81
CA MET A 1 -5.99 -7.47 44.43
C MET A 1 -6.04 -6.40 43.34
N THR A 2 -6.38 -5.14 43.60
CA THR A 2 -6.46 -4.07 42.58
C THR A 2 -5.10 -3.53 42.08
N SER A 3 -4.08 -3.52 42.95
CA SER A 3 -2.77 -2.91 42.63
C SER A 3 -2.00 -3.65 41.52
N ASP A 4 -2.05 -4.98 41.48
CA ASP A 4 -1.29 -5.77 40.50
C ASP A 4 -1.92 -5.70 39.09
N ARG A 5 -3.27 -5.63 39.04
CA ARG A 5 -4.02 -5.38 37.80
C ARG A 5 -3.68 -4.02 37.20
N ASP A 6 -3.62 -2.98 38.01
CA ASP A 6 -3.33 -1.62 37.54
C ASP A 6 -1.86 -1.47 37.10
N GLU A 7 -0.93 -2.16 37.78
CA GLU A 7 0.49 -2.26 37.40
C GLU A 7 0.66 -3.00 36.06
N ARG A 8 -0.08 -4.10 35.86
CA ARG A 8 -0.06 -4.90 34.63
C ARG A 8 -0.73 -4.19 33.46
N LEU A 9 -1.85 -3.49 33.69
CA LEU A 9 -2.46 -2.60 32.70
C LEU A 9 -1.53 -1.44 32.34
N ARG A 10 -0.80 -0.88 33.31
CA ARG A 10 0.26 0.10 33.05
C ARG A 10 1.38 -0.50 32.21
N ARG A 11 1.83 -1.71 32.50
CA ARG A 11 2.88 -2.40 31.72
C ARG A 11 2.43 -2.74 30.31
N LEU A 12 1.19 -3.17 30.10
CA LEU A 12 0.62 -3.42 28.78
C LEU A 12 0.42 -2.13 27.99
N LYS A 13 -0.05 -1.06 28.64
CA LYS A 13 -0.06 0.28 28.04
C LYS A 13 1.35 0.77 27.72
N LEU A 14 2.35 0.47 28.55
CA LEU A 14 3.75 0.80 28.30
C LEU A 14 4.36 -0.05 27.17
N MET A 15 4.03 -1.35 27.08
CA MET A 15 4.47 -2.22 25.98
C MET A 15 3.81 -1.82 24.66
N GLY A 16 2.52 -1.48 24.66
CA GLY A 16 1.83 -0.88 23.51
C GLY A 16 2.39 0.50 23.13
N LYS A 17 2.79 1.31 24.12
CA LYS A 17 3.37 2.65 23.95
C LYS A 17 4.84 2.64 23.53
N ASN A 18 5.57 1.55 23.78
CA ASN A 18 7.00 1.46 23.48
C ASN A 18 7.30 0.94 22.05
N GLY A 19 6.27 0.58 21.26
CA GLY A 19 6.41 0.08 19.89
C GLY A 19 6.23 1.11 18.77
N GLY A 20 5.78 2.33 19.06
CA GLY A 20 5.56 3.33 18.01
C GLY A 20 5.33 4.71 18.60
N GLY A 21 6.25 5.63 18.33
CA GLY A 21 6.12 7.01 18.79
C GLY A 21 4.82 7.68 18.33
N SER A 22 4.46 8.77 19.00
CA SER A 22 3.34 9.73 18.79
C SER A 22 2.83 9.95 17.35
N LEU A 23 3.63 9.65 16.32
CA LEU A 23 3.23 9.65 14.91
C LEU A 23 2.44 8.40 14.48
N SER A 24 2.83 7.22 14.93
CA SER A 24 2.22 5.92 14.61
C SER A 24 0.80 5.81 15.15
N GLU A 25 0.57 6.35 16.35
CA GLU A 25 -0.73 6.44 17.01
C GLU A 25 -1.68 7.37 16.24
N ARG A 26 -1.18 8.50 15.73
CA ARG A 26 -1.96 9.44 14.90
C ARG A 26 -2.31 8.89 13.52
N PHE A 27 -1.48 8.01 12.96
CA PHE A 27 -1.82 7.28 11.73
C PHE A 27 -2.82 6.15 11.99
N ALA A 28 -2.90 5.61 13.21
CA ALA A 28 -3.91 4.62 13.60
C ALA A 28 -5.29 5.24 13.84
N GLU A 29 -5.34 6.53 14.24
CA GLU A 29 -6.59 7.30 14.41
C GLU A 29 -7.16 7.85 13.08
N TRP A 30 -6.45 7.72 11.95
CA TRP A 30 -6.94 8.27 10.70
C TRP A 30 -8.10 7.43 10.16
N PRO A 31 -9.22 8.05 9.75
CA PRO A 31 -10.41 7.33 9.32
C PRO A 31 -10.06 6.43 8.14
N ALA A 32 -10.46 5.17 8.22
CA ALA A 32 -10.18 4.12 7.24
C ALA A 32 -10.57 4.53 5.80
N ASP A 33 -11.48 5.49 5.65
CA ASP A 33 -11.95 6.08 4.40
C ASP A 33 -10.84 6.79 3.60
N LEU A 34 -9.89 7.45 4.26
CA LEU A 34 -8.80 8.17 3.57
C LEU A 34 -7.72 7.21 3.05
N SER A 35 -7.64 6.01 3.65
CA SER A 35 -6.73 4.93 3.28
C SER A 35 -7.33 3.93 2.29
N HIS A 36 -8.41 4.30 1.58
CA HIS A 36 -9.05 3.43 0.61
C HIS A 36 -8.05 3.01 -0.48
N PRO A 37 -7.91 1.71 -0.82
CA PRO A 37 -6.96 1.21 -1.82
C PRO A 37 -7.04 1.93 -3.16
N ALA A 38 -8.27 2.26 -3.59
CA ALA A 38 -8.52 3.03 -4.80
C ALA A 38 -7.84 4.41 -4.78
N LEU A 39 -7.84 5.12 -3.64
CA LEU A 39 -7.21 6.44 -3.53
C LEU A 39 -5.69 6.32 -3.54
N ILE A 40 -5.13 5.35 -2.82
CA ILE A 40 -3.68 5.10 -2.78
C ILE A 40 -3.16 4.68 -4.17
N ALA A 41 -3.89 3.80 -4.86
CA ALA A 41 -3.58 3.39 -6.22
C ALA A 41 -3.60 4.59 -7.20
N SER A 42 -4.65 5.41 -7.11
CA SER A 42 -4.81 6.62 -7.94
C SER A 42 -3.70 7.64 -7.69
N PHE A 43 -3.33 7.85 -6.43
CA PHE A 43 -2.22 8.72 -6.06
C PHE A 43 -0.88 8.20 -6.60
N TYR A 44 -0.67 6.88 -6.59
CA TYR A 44 0.52 6.30 -7.20
C TYR A 44 0.59 6.55 -8.71
N ALA A 45 -0.52 6.42 -9.42
CA ALA A 45 -0.60 6.77 -10.84
C ALA A 45 -0.30 8.26 -11.09
N LEU A 46 -0.67 9.15 -10.15
CA LEU A 46 -0.31 10.56 -10.21
C LEU A 46 1.20 10.79 -10.01
N LEU A 47 1.87 10.03 -9.14
CA LEU A 47 3.33 10.10 -8.95
C LEU A 47 4.11 9.66 -10.20
N ILE A 48 3.52 8.79 -11.02
CA ILE A 48 4.08 8.36 -12.30
C ILE A 48 4.00 9.47 -13.36
N ALA A 49 3.06 10.41 -13.25
CA ALA A 49 2.84 11.47 -14.22
C ALA A 49 4.11 12.24 -14.67
N PRO A 50 4.99 12.72 -13.76
CA PRO A 50 6.23 13.37 -14.16
C PRO A 50 7.20 12.45 -14.91
N ALA A 51 7.20 11.15 -14.62
CA ALA A 51 8.08 10.18 -15.30
C ALA A 51 7.65 9.94 -16.78
N VAL A 52 6.36 10.06 -17.07
CA VAL A 52 5.79 9.90 -18.42
C VAL A 52 5.90 11.18 -19.26
N LEU A 53 6.13 12.33 -18.62
CA LEU A 53 6.16 13.63 -19.30
C LEU A 53 7.24 13.72 -20.39
N ILE A 54 8.45 13.20 -20.11
CA ILE A 54 9.59 13.20 -21.05
C ILE A 54 9.33 12.31 -22.27
N PRO A 55 9.01 11.00 -22.12
CA PRO A 55 8.81 10.13 -23.28
C PRO A 55 7.66 10.59 -24.17
N VAL A 56 6.59 11.18 -23.62
CA VAL A 56 5.50 11.76 -24.43
C VAL A 56 5.95 13.01 -25.20
N GLY A 57 6.80 13.85 -24.59
CA GLY A 57 7.37 15.02 -25.28
C GLY A 57 8.24 14.62 -26.48
N LEU A 58 9.00 13.53 -26.34
CA LEU A 58 9.82 12.97 -27.41
C LEU A 58 8.96 12.42 -28.57
N THR A 59 7.80 11.80 -28.27
CA THR A 59 6.90 11.28 -29.32
C THR A 59 6.14 12.37 -30.07
N GLU A 60 5.81 13.48 -29.41
CA GLU A 60 5.02 14.59 -29.96
C GLU A 60 5.89 15.73 -30.50
N SER A 61 7.21 15.50 -30.65
CA SER A 61 8.18 16.50 -31.15
C SER A 61 8.14 17.85 -30.40
N TRP A 62 7.82 17.83 -29.10
CA TRP A 62 7.71 19.01 -28.24
C TRP A 62 6.69 20.07 -28.66
N SER A 63 5.69 19.70 -29.47
CA SER A 63 4.58 20.59 -29.74
C SER A 63 3.69 20.72 -28.50
N LEU A 64 3.62 21.92 -27.92
CA LEU A 64 3.01 22.17 -26.60
C LEU A 64 1.58 21.66 -26.46
N ASP A 65 0.74 21.90 -27.48
CA ASP A 65 -0.68 21.53 -27.46
C ASP A 65 -0.88 20.00 -27.46
N SER A 66 -0.27 19.29 -28.41
CA SER A 66 -0.40 17.83 -28.48
C SER A 66 0.34 17.13 -27.35
N TRP A 67 1.51 17.64 -26.92
CA TRP A 67 2.29 17.08 -25.82
C TRP A 67 1.50 17.10 -24.52
N LEU A 68 1.01 18.28 -24.11
CA LEU A 68 0.25 18.41 -22.86
C LEU A 68 -1.07 17.65 -22.93
N ARG A 69 -1.77 17.70 -24.07
CA ARG A 69 -3.02 16.97 -24.25
C ARG A 69 -2.81 15.46 -24.17
N ARG A 70 -1.78 14.94 -24.85
CA ARG A 70 -1.47 13.50 -24.85
C ARG A 70 -1.05 13.03 -23.46
N TRP A 71 -0.18 13.79 -22.80
CA TRP A 71 0.26 13.52 -21.43
C TRP A 71 -0.92 13.53 -20.46
N ALA A 72 -1.78 14.55 -20.50
CA ALA A 72 -2.93 14.66 -19.61
C ALA A 72 -3.92 13.50 -19.80
N VAL A 73 -4.22 13.12 -21.05
CA VAL A 73 -5.09 11.98 -21.35
C VAL A 73 -4.49 10.68 -20.82
N GLU A 74 -3.18 10.47 -21.01
CA GLU A 74 -2.51 9.25 -20.56
C GLU A 74 -2.46 9.15 -19.02
N VAL A 75 -2.11 10.24 -18.34
CA VAL A 75 -2.08 10.31 -16.88
C VAL A 75 -3.47 10.10 -16.31
N LEU A 76 -4.48 10.81 -16.82
CA LEU A 76 -5.86 10.68 -16.35
C LEU A 76 -6.41 9.27 -16.56
N GLY A 77 -6.14 8.67 -17.72
CA GLY A 77 -6.50 7.28 -18.00
C GLY A 77 -5.84 6.29 -17.04
N THR A 78 -4.56 6.51 -16.72
CA THR A 78 -3.81 5.68 -15.77
C THR A 78 -4.36 5.82 -14.35
N VAL A 79 -4.65 7.04 -13.91
CA VAL A 79 -5.28 7.32 -12.60
C VAL A 79 -6.62 6.61 -12.48
N LEU A 80 -7.48 6.73 -13.49
CA LEU A 80 -8.79 6.07 -13.51
C LEU A 80 -8.64 4.53 -13.46
N ALA A 81 -7.73 3.96 -14.26
CA ALA A 81 -7.48 2.53 -14.28
C ALA A 81 -6.99 2.02 -12.91
N PHE A 82 -6.05 2.73 -12.28
CA PHE A 82 -5.54 2.37 -10.96
C PHE A 82 -6.60 2.51 -9.88
N GLY A 83 -7.47 3.52 -9.95
CA GLY A 83 -8.62 3.66 -9.06
C GLY A 83 -9.57 2.47 -9.13
N ILE A 84 -9.90 2.01 -10.35
CA ILE A 84 -10.73 0.81 -10.56
C ILE A 84 -10.04 -0.43 -10.00
N ILE A 85 -8.76 -0.64 -10.32
CA ILE A 85 -8.01 -1.82 -9.84
C ILE A 85 -7.90 -1.80 -8.32
N GLY A 86 -7.67 -0.64 -7.70
CA GLY A 86 -7.67 -0.50 -6.26
C GLY A 86 -9.03 -0.79 -5.64
N GLY A 87 -10.13 -0.39 -6.27
CA GLY A 87 -11.48 -0.78 -5.86
C GLY A 87 -11.70 -2.30 -5.90
N VAL A 88 -11.26 -2.96 -6.98
CA VAL A 88 -11.35 -4.43 -7.10
C VAL A 88 -10.48 -5.14 -6.07
N ALA A 89 -9.29 -4.62 -5.78
CA ALA A 89 -8.42 -5.17 -4.73
C ALA A 89 -9.06 -5.04 -3.34
N ALA A 90 -9.68 -3.89 -3.04
CA ALA A 90 -10.41 -3.67 -1.79
C ALA A 90 -11.57 -4.67 -1.64
N PHE A 91 -12.36 -4.84 -2.70
CA PHE A 91 -13.44 -5.83 -2.74
C PHE A 91 -12.90 -7.25 -2.50
N SER A 92 -11.82 -7.64 -3.19
CA SER A 92 -11.25 -8.99 -3.07
C SER A 92 -10.73 -9.29 -1.66
N ALA A 93 -10.15 -8.30 -0.98
CA ALA A 93 -9.63 -8.44 0.37
C ALA A 93 -10.70 -8.24 1.47
N SER A 94 -11.88 -7.72 1.14
CA SER A 94 -13.06 -7.88 2.03
C SER A 94 -13.62 -9.30 2.04
N VAL A 95 -13.34 -10.09 0.99
CA VAL A 95 -13.77 -11.48 0.86
C VAL A 95 -12.70 -12.46 1.38
N THR A 96 -11.43 -12.05 1.37
CA THR A 96 -10.30 -12.91 1.72
C THR A 96 -9.54 -12.37 2.93
N ASP A 97 -9.51 -13.12 4.02
CA ASP A 97 -8.65 -12.83 5.19
C ASP A 97 -7.18 -13.13 4.87
N ARG A 98 -6.50 -12.19 4.22
CA ARG A 98 -5.06 -12.28 3.93
C ARG A 98 -4.24 -11.43 4.89
N ASP A 99 -3.10 -11.97 5.31
CA ASP A 99 -2.08 -11.22 6.02
C ASP A 99 -1.38 -10.20 5.11
N PRO A 100 -1.10 -8.97 5.61
CA PRO A 100 -0.39 -7.97 4.84
C PRO A 100 1.07 -8.40 4.65
N ILE A 101 1.47 -8.55 3.39
CA ILE A 101 2.84 -8.90 3.04
C ILE A 101 3.60 -7.60 2.78
N THR A 102 4.72 -7.42 3.47
CA THR A 102 5.57 -6.25 3.27
C THR A 102 6.36 -6.36 1.97
N LEU A 103 6.26 -5.35 1.11
CA LEU A 103 7.00 -5.32 -0.16
C LEU A 103 8.47 -4.93 0.07
N PRO A 104 9.45 -5.61 -0.56
CA PRO A 104 10.85 -5.21 -0.48
C PRO A 104 11.07 -3.82 -1.09
N ARG A 105 11.46 -2.86 -0.25
CA ARG A 105 11.62 -1.42 -0.59
C ARG A 105 12.49 -1.16 -1.83
N ARG A 106 13.51 -1.99 -2.05
CA ARG A 106 14.41 -1.87 -3.22
C ARG A 106 13.67 -2.04 -4.54
N LEU A 107 12.72 -2.98 -4.59
CA LEU A 107 11.96 -3.25 -5.81
C LEU A 107 11.01 -2.08 -6.09
N THR A 108 10.27 -1.62 -5.08
CA THR A 108 9.32 -0.49 -5.22
C THR A 108 9.98 0.80 -5.70
N PHE A 109 11.20 1.07 -5.23
CA PHE A 109 11.90 2.29 -5.59
C PHE A 109 12.51 2.23 -6.99
N MET A 110 13.11 1.10 -7.39
CA MET A 110 13.87 1.03 -8.65
C MET A 110 13.00 0.81 -9.89
N THR A 111 11.90 0.06 -9.77
CA THR A 111 11.03 -0.29 -10.89
C THR A 111 10.49 0.91 -11.70
N PRO A 112 10.01 2.02 -11.10
CA PRO A 112 9.50 3.15 -11.89
C PRO A 112 10.60 3.84 -12.71
N PHE A 113 11.84 3.92 -12.19
CA PHE A 113 12.95 4.50 -12.94
C PHE A 113 13.35 3.64 -14.13
N ILE A 114 13.38 2.32 -13.94
CA ILE A 114 13.67 1.39 -15.03
C ILE A 114 12.56 1.46 -16.09
N GLY A 115 11.29 1.52 -15.68
CA GLY A 115 10.16 1.67 -16.58
C GLY A 115 10.23 2.96 -17.40
N ALA A 116 10.56 4.09 -16.75
CA ALA A 116 10.71 5.38 -17.41
C ALA A 116 11.87 5.37 -18.42
N ALA A 117 13.02 4.80 -18.05
CA ALA A 117 14.17 4.66 -18.95
C ALA A 117 13.82 3.84 -20.19
N LEU A 118 13.06 2.75 -20.03
CA LEU A 118 12.64 1.89 -21.14
C LEU A 118 11.64 2.59 -22.06
N ARG A 119 10.71 3.39 -21.52
CA ARG A 119 9.79 4.22 -22.34
C ARG A 119 10.53 5.31 -23.11
N THR A 120 11.51 5.95 -22.48
CA THR A 120 12.37 6.93 -23.17
C THR A 120 13.17 6.27 -24.29
N PHE A 121 13.73 5.09 -24.05
CA PHE A 121 14.44 4.33 -25.08
C PHE A 121 13.51 3.96 -26.25
N TRP A 122 12.29 3.51 -25.95
CA TRP A 122 11.27 3.24 -26.96
C TRP A 122 10.94 4.49 -27.80
N ALA A 123 10.80 5.65 -27.17
CA ALA A 123 10.46 6.90 -27.86
C ALA A 123 11.57 7.39 -28.82
N ILE A 124 12.85 7.13 -28.49
CA ILE A 124 14.01 7.54 -29.31
C ILE A 124 14.32 6.49 -30.39
N SER A 125 13.98 5.22 -30.15
CA SER A 125 14.27 4.14 -31.07
C SER A 125 13.50 4.29 -32.39
N SER A 126 14.22 4.28 -33.52
CA SER A 126 13.66 4.43 -34.86
C SER A 126 12.65 3.32 -35.22
N GLY A 127 12.83 2.11 -34.68
CA GLY A 127 11.93 0.97 -34.90
C GLY A 127 10.77 0.87 -33.89
N ARG A 128 10.75 1.69 -32.83
CA ARG A 128 9.74 1.70 -31.75
C ARG A 128 9.21 0.30 -31.36
N PRO A 129 10.09 -0.67 -31.05
CA PRO A 129 9.65 -2.04 -30.82
C PRO A 129 8.73 -2.11 -29.58
N GLU A 130 7.53 -2.64 -29.76
CA GLU A 130 6.46 -2.58 -28.74
C GLU A 130 6.83 -3.24 -27.42
N ILE A 131 7.73 -4.22 -27.44
CA ILE A 131 8.20 -4.93 -26.25
C ILE A 131 8.76 -3.99 -25.17
N PHE A 132 9.49 -2.93 -25.55
CA PHE A 132 10.03 -1.96 -24.60
C PHE A 132 8.95 -1.07 -24.01
N LEU A 133 7.90 -0.76 -24.77
CA LEU A 133 6.75 -0.02 -24.28
C LEU A 133 5.95 -0.87 -23.27
N ILE A 134 5.71 -2.14 -23.60
CA ILE A 134 4.97 -3.07 -22.73
C ILE A 134 5.72 -3.29 -21.41
N ILE A 135 7.00 -3.65 -21.47
CA ILE A 135 7.83 -3.88 -20.28
C ILE A 135 8.00 -2.58 -19.49
N GLY A 136 8.18 -1.45 -20.18
CA GLY A 136 8.32 -0.14 -19.56
C GLY A 136 7.08 0.25 -18.76
N ASN A 137 5.89 0.06 -19.36
CA ASN A 137 4.60 0.28 -18.69
C ASN A 137 4.41 -0.69 -17.52
N ALA A 138 4.70 -1.97 -17.71
CA ALA A 138 4.60 -2.96 -16.66
C ALA A 138 5.45 -2.59 -15.44
N MET A 139 6.72 -2.21 -15.64
CA MET A 139 7.61 -1.77 -14.55
C MET A 139 7.15 -0.48 -13.87
N LEU A 140 6.55 0.44 -14.63
CA LEU A 140 5.95 1.67 -14.10
C LEU A 140 4.78 1.35 -13.15
N TRP A 141 3.94 0.39 -13.55
CA TRP A 141 2.70 0.05 -12.86
C TRP A 141 2.90 -0.91 -11.70
N LEU A 142 3.86 -1.83 -11.82
CA LEU A 142 4.20 -2.87 -10.84
C LEU A 142 4.21 -2.39 -9.39
N PRO A 143 4.95 -1.33 -9.02
CA PRO A 143 5.03 -0.89 -7.62
C PRO A 143 3.69 -0.43 -7.06
N GLY A 144 2.87 0.29 -7.83
CA GLY A 144 1.55 0.73 -7.38
C GLY A 144 0.56 -0.42 -7.24
N LEU A 145 0.55 -1.34 -8.21
CA LEU A 145 -0.29 -2.54 -8.17
C LEU A 145 0.12 -3.48 -7.04
N ALA A 146 1.41 -3.75 -6.90
CA ALA A 146 1.93 -4.63 -5.88
C ALA A 146 1.70 -4.07 -4.47
N TRP A 147 1.81 -2.75 -4.28
CA TRP A 147 1.50 -2.14 -2.98
C TRP A 147 0.04 -2.33 -2.60
N VAL A 148 -0.88 -2.05 -3.54
CA VAL A 148 -2.32 -2.21 -3.34
C VAL A 148 -2.70 -3.68 -3.07
N TRP A 149 -2.12 -4.61 -3.82
CA TRP A 149 -2.44 -6.04 -3.70
C TRP A 149 -1.80 -6.74 -2.50
N LEU A 150 -0.57 -6.39 -2.11
CA LEU A 150 0.11 -7.06 -0.99
C LEU A 150 -0.05 -6.33 0.35
N SER A 151 -0.11 -5.00 0.34
CA SER A 151 -0.07 -4.21 1.58
C SER A 151 -1.44 -3.84 2.13
N TRP A 152 -2.52 -4.04 1.35
CA TRP A 152 -3.86 -3.81 1.85
C TRP A 152 -4.44 -5.09 2.48
N ALA A 153 -4.42 -5.12 3.80
CA ALA A 153 -5.20 -6.01 4.63
C ALA A 153 -6.14 -5.15 5.49
N PRO A 154 -7.41 -5.55 5.71
CA PRO A 154 -8.32 -4.85 6.61
C PRO A 154 -7.77 -4.82 8.05
N ARG A 155 -7.07 -3.75 8.42
CA ARG A 155 -6.38 -3.62 9.73
C ARG A 155 -7.36 -3.51 10.91
N HIS A 156 -8.62 -3.24 10.63
CA HIS A 156 -9.65 -2.97 11.64
C HIS A 156 -10.15 -4.21 12.39
N HIS A 157 -9.80 -5.43 11.96
CA HIS A 157 -10.14 -6.63 12.73
C HIS A 157 -9.09 -6.94 13.83
N ARG A 158 -7.85 -6.47 13.70
CA ARG A 158 -6.75 -6.94 14.59
C ARG A 158 -6.61 -6.16 15.89
N LEU A 159 -7.02 -4.90 15.93
CA LEU A 159 -6.93 -4.08 17.15
C LEU A 159 -8.20 -4.11 17.97
N THR A 160 -9.35 -4.34 17.33
CA THR A 160 -10.67 -4.31 17.98
C THR A 160 -10.96 -5.62 18.73
N ILE A 161 -10.54 -6.78 18.19
CA ILE A 161 -10.76 -8.08 18.82
C ILE A 161 -10.02 -8.23 20.17
N PRO A 162 -8.76 -7.81 20.33
CA PRO A 162 -8.09 -7.84 21.63
C PRO A 162 -8.73 -6.87 22.64
N ILE A 163 -9.12 -5.66 22.20
CA ILE A 163 -9.68 -4.63 23.07
C ILE A 163 -11.09 -5.02 23.55
N GLU A 164 -11.98 -5.47 22.66
CA GLU A 164 -13.31 -5.95 23.04
C GLU A 164 -13.25 -7.23 23.89
N ARG A 165 -12.33 -8.16 23.62
CA ARG A 165 -12.16 -9.35 24.49
C ARG A 165 -11.69 -8.97 25.88
N LEU A 166 -10.85 -7.94 26.01
CA LEU A 166 -10.39 -7.45 27.32
C LEU A 166 -11.47 -6.66 28.06
N GLU A 167 -12.34 -5.93 27.34
CA GLU A 167 -13.47 -5.19 27.94
C GLU A 167 -14.66 -6.08 28.30
N ALA A 168 -14.91 -7.15 27.53
CA ALA A 168 -15.98 -8.12 27.79
C ALA A 168 -15.57 -9.19 28.83
N SER A 169 -14.27 -9.43 29.02
CA SER A 169 -13.74 -10.38 29.98
C SER A 169 -13.45 -9.72 31.33
N ASP A 170 -14.50 -9.59 32.15
CA ASP A 170 -14.36 -9.52 33.62
C ASP A 170 -13.92 -10.88 34.23
N ALA A 171 -13.42 -11.81 33.40
CA ALA A 171 -13.02 -13.16 33.77
C ALA A 171 -11.55 -13.22 34.23
N PRO A 172 -11.19 -14.18 35.12
CA PRO A 172 -9.85 -14.28 35.68
C PRO A 172 -8.81 -14.46 34.58
N LEU A 173 -7.89 -13.50 34.47
CA LEU A 173 -6.70 -13.53 33.61
C LEU A 173 -5.69 -14.54 34.16
N ASP A 174 -6.01 -15.83 34.05
CA ASP A 174 -5.10 -16.95 34.34
C ASP A 174 -4.66 -17.69 33.07
N VAL A 175 -4.95 -17.11 31.91
CA VAL A 175 -4.39 -17.60 30.64
C VAL A 175 -3.10 -16.84 30.41
N ASP A 176 -1.99 -17.54 30.62
CA ASP A 176 -0.66 -17.06 30.27
C ASP A 176 -0.67 -16.62 28.80
N VAL A 177 -0.62 -15.30 28.58
CA VAL A 177 -0.63 -14.73 27.22
C VAL A 177 0.57 -15.23 26.41
N GLU A 178 1.63 -15.65 27.11
CA GLU A 178 2.81 -16.32 26.56
C GLU A 178 2.46 -17.68 25.94
N SER A 179 1.52 -18.45 26.52
CA SER A 179 1.11 -19.75 25.97
C SER A 179 0.21 -19.62 24.73
N VAL A 180 -0.60 -18.56 24.63
CA VAL A 180 -1.46 -18.31 23.45
C VAL A 180 -0.62 -17.83 22.25
N VAL A 181 0.46 -17.09 22.51
CA VAL A 181 1.43 -16.68 21.47
C VAL A 181 2.32 -17.84 21.05
N GLU A 182 2.76 -18.72 21.98
CA GLU A 182 3.51 -19.92 21.64
C GLU A 182 2.68 -20.98 20.91
N GLU A 183 1.42 -21.21 21.30
CA GLU A 183 0.54 -22.20 20.64
C GLU A 183 0.21 -21.78 19.20
N SER A 184 0.06 -20.48 18.94
CA SER A 184 -0.07 -19.92 17.59
C SER A 184 1.20 -20.05 16.73
N MET A 185 2.39 -20.21 17.33
CA MET A 185 3.65 -20.41 16.61
C MET A 185 4.05 -21.89 16.49
N ALA A 186 3.38 -22.79 17.20
CA ALA A 186 3.70 -24.23 17.24
C ALA A 186 2.81 -25.09 16.32
N THR A 187 1.71 -24.55 15.80
CA THR A 187 0.79 -25.28 14.89
C THR A 187 0.97 -25.00 13.40
N ASP A 188 2.04 -24.30 12.99
CA ASP A 188 2.48 -24.17 11.59
C ASP A 188 3.80 -24.91 11.32
#